data_AF-V4AYS9-F1
#
_entry.id   AF-V4AYS9-F1
#
_cell.length_a   1.000
_cell.length_b   1.000
_cell.length_c   1.000
_cell.angle_alpha   90.00
_cell.angle_beta   90.00
_cell.angle_gamma   90.00
#
_symmetry.space_group_name_H-M   'P 1'
#
loop_
_entity.id
_entity.type
_entity.pdbx_description
1 polymer ?
#
loop_
_entity_poly.entity_id
_entity_poly.type
_entity_poly.pdbx_seq_one_letter_code
_entity_poly.pdbx_strand_id
1 'polypeptide(L)'
;AEIPCMKMNGFAKGYGYTPDEPFKMKGKTSHSWNLVQVDNEWWPVDCTWGSGHVASNKKFEPFYQEFYFLPEPKHFILSHFPKKYASIKMNQTFQLLSDPVTIDDFNKRAKVEPGALLHGIKLSHKN
;
A
#
# COMPACT_ATOMS: atom_id res chain seq x y z
N ALA A 1 -14.99 -11.37 17.51
CA ALA A 1 -15.46 -10.14 16.84
C ALA A 1 -15.57 -10.42 15.36
N GLU A 2 -16.71 -10.15 14.74
CA GLU A 2 -16.89 -10.28 13.28
C GLU A 2 -16.64 -8.92 12.62
N ILE A 3 -15.36 -8.57 12.45
CA ILE A 3 -14.96 -7.40 11.66
C ILE A 3 -14.87 -7.84 10.19
N PRO A 4 -15.69 -7.29 9.27
CA PRO A 4 -15.58 -7.62 7.86
C PRO A 4 -14.18 -7.33 7.33
N CYS A 5 -13.57 -8.32 6.69
CA CYS A 5 -12.23 -8.18 6.13
C CYS A 5 -12.13 -8.81 4.74
N MET A 6 -11.17 -8.32 3.95
CA MET A 6 -10.89 -8.83 2.62
C MET A 6 -9.38 -8.92 2.40
N LYS A 7 -8.92 -10.05 1.87
CA LYS A 7 -7.54 -10.17 1.39
C LYS A 7 -7.38 -9.44 0.05
N MET A 8 -6.39 -8.57 -0.02
CA MET A 8 -5.95 -7.91 -1.23
C MET A 8 -4.63 -8.50 -1.71
N ASN A 9 -4.52 -8.65 -3.03
CA ASN A 9 -3.25 -8.96 -3.69
C ASN A 9 -2.94 -7.82 -4.65
N GLY A 10 -1.67 -7.44 -4.76
CA GLY A 10 -1.28 -6.30 -5.56
C GLY A 10 0.22 -6.18 -5.74
N PHE A 11 0.64 -4.95 -6.03
CA PHE A 11 2.02 -4.59 -6.22
C PHE A 11 2.43 -3.65 -5.10
N ALA A 12 3.61 -3.88 -4.52
CA ALA A 12 4.13 -2.99 -3.50
C ALA A 12 5.58 -2.57 -3.77
N LYS A 13 5.88 -1.29 -3.51
CA LYS A 13 7.24 -0.72 -3.61
C LYS A 13 8.08 -1.06 -2.38
N GLY A 14 8.24 -2.35 -2.12
CA GLY A 14 8.86 -2.89 -0.91
C GLY A 14 10.24 -3.50 -1.13
N TYR A 15 10.54 -4.53 -0.35
CA TYR A 15 11.74 -5.32 -0.51
C TYR A 15 11.84 -5.88 -1.95
N GLY A 16 12.95 -5.59 -2.63
CA GLY A 16 13.19 -6.03 -4.01
C GLY A 16 12.56 -5.15 -5.11
N TYR A 17 11.85 -4.07 -4.77
CA TYR A 17 11.37 -3.11 -5.77
C TYR A 17 12.51 -2.27 -6.35
N THR A 18 12.48 -2.06 -7.67
CA THR A 18 13.32 -1.08 -8.38
C THR A 18 12.45 -0.22 -9.31
N PRO A 19 12.74 1.08 -9.48
CA PRO A 19 12.04 1.92 -10.46
C PRO A 19 12.24 1.50 -11.91
N ASP A 20 13.33 0.81 -12.22
CA ASP A 20 13.67 0.36 -13.58
C ASP A 20 12.79 -0.80 -14.06
N GLU A 21 12.10 -1.47 -13.13
CA GLU A 21 11.19 -2.58 -13.41
C GLU A 21 9.73 -2.19 -13.08
N PRO A 22 9.03 -1.46 -13.97
CA PRO A 22 7.69 -0.99 -13.70
C PRO A 22 6.70 -2.16 -13.57
N PHE A 23 5.78 -2.05 -12.61
CA PHE A 23 4.71 -3.02 -12.42
C PHE A 23 3.76 -3.04 -13.61
N LYS A 24 3.23 -4.22 -13.93
CA LYS A 24 2.30 -4.43 -15.03
C LYS A 24 0.99 -5.04 -14.54
N MET A 25 -0.15 -4.52 -14.99
CA MET A 25 -1.47 -5.02 -14.60
C MET A 25 -1.71 -6.48 -14.95
N LYS A 26 -0.94 -7.08 -15.86
CA LYS A 26 -0.99 -8.52 -16.17
C LYS A 26 0.07 -9.36 -15.45
N GLY A 27 1.02 -8.74 -14.74
CA GLY A 27 2.12 -9.41 -14.03
C GLY A 27 1.71 -10.09 -12.72
N LYS A 28 2.62 -10.89 -12.16
CA LYS A 28 2.46 -11.52 -10.85
C LYS A 28 2.43 -10.46 -9.74
N THR A 29 1.53 -10.61 -8.78
CA THR A 29 1.46 -9.75 -7.60
C THR A 29 2.70 -9.94 -6.73
N SER A 30 3.28 -8.85 -6.23
CA SER A 30 4.47 -8.88 -5.37
C SER A 30 4.14 -8.84 -3.87
N HIS A 31 2.92 -8.45 -3.50
CA HIS A 31 2.54 -8.30 -2.10
C HIS A 31 1.05 -8.55 -1.83
N SER A 32 0.70 -8.67 -0.56
CA SER A 32 -0.68 -8.84 -0.09
C SER A 32 -0.91 -8.13 1.23
N TRP A 33 -2.11 -7.59 1.40
CA TRP A 33 -2.55 -6.89 2.61
C TRP A 33 -4.05 -7.15 2.83
N ASN A 34 -4.64 -6.52 3.84
CA ASN A 34 -6.06 -6.63 4.13
C ASN A 34 -6.77 -5.28 3.97
N LEU A 35 -8.03 -5.32 3.57
CA LEU A 35 -8.98 -4.26 3.87
C LEU A 35 -9.85 -4.72 5.04
N VAL A 36 -10.10 -3.84 5.99
CA VAL A 36 -10.95 -4.09 7.15
C VAL A 36 -12.02 -3.01 7.23
N GLN A 37 -13.23 -3.37 7.65
CA GLN A 37 -14.30 -2.39 7.82
C GLN A 37 -14.38 -1.94 9.28
N VAL A 38 -14.17 -0.64 9.51
CA VAL A 38 -14.24 0.01 10.83
C VAL A 38 -15.19 1.19 10.70
N ASP A 39 -16.16 1.30 11.59
CA ASP A 39 -17.18 2.37 11.57
C ASP A 39 -17.87 2.53 10.21
N ASN A 40 -18.18 1.39 9.57
CA ASN A 40 -18.76 1.25 8.23
C ASN A 40 -17.86 1.72 7.06
N GLU A 41 -16.64 2.15 7.32
CA GLU A 41 -15.66 2.55 6.32
C GLU A 41 -14.59 1.47 6.12
N TRP A 42 -14.08 1.34 4.90
CA TRP A 42 -13.04 0.37 4.58
C TRP A 42 -11.67 1.02 4.69
N TRP A 43 -10.76 0.33 5.37
CA TRP A 43 -9.41 0.81 5.66
C TRP A 43 -8.36 -0.24 5.28
N PRO A 44 -7.21 0.17 4.74
CA PRO A 44 -6.09 -0.73 4.53
C PRO A 44 -5.43 -1.15 5.85
N VAL A 45 -4.94 -2.38 5.91
CA VAL A 45 -4.07 -2.90 6.97
C VAL A 45 -3.02 -3.79 6.34
N ASP A 46 -1.74 -3.53 6.63
CA ASP A 46 -0.64 -4.42 6.26
C ASP A 46 0.12 -4.92 7.49
N CYS A 47 -0.27 -6.10 7.98
CA CYS A 47 0.39 -6.75 9.11
C CYS A 47 1.83 -7.16 8.80
N THR A 48 2.18 -7.37 7.53
CA THR A 48 3.55 -7.77 7.15
C THR A 48 4.51 -6.62 7.42
N TRP A 49 4.21 -5.44 6.91
CA TRP A 49 5.09 -4.27 7.10
C TRP A 49 4.83 -3.54 8.43
N GLY A 50 3.65 -3.73 9.03
CA GLY A 50 3.33 -3.26 10.37
C GLY A 50 4.05 -4.01 11.49
N SER A 51 4.46 -5.26 11.26
CA SER A 51 5.17 -6.08 12.26
C SER A 51 6.69 -5.96 12.21
N GLY A 52 7.25 -5.50 11.08
CA GLY A 52 8.69 -5.36 10.91
C GLY A 52 9.12 -5.27 9.45
N HIS A 53 10.39 -5.54 9.21
CA HIS A 53 10.97 -5.50 7.88
C HIS A 53 12.03 -6.59 7.68
N VAL A 54 12.44 -6.82 6.44
CA VAL A 54 13.56 -7.71 6.12
C VAL A 54 14.83 -6.88 6.03
N ALA A 55 15.81 -7.16 6.88
CA ALA A 55 17.09 -6.50 6.90
C ALA A 55 18.01 -6.97 5.76
N SER A 56 19.15 -6.30 5.59
CA SER A 56 20.13 -6.61 4.53
C SER A 56 20.68 -8.04 4.59
N ASN A 57 20.72 -8.63 5.79
CA ASN A 57 21.09 -10.03 6.03
C ASN A 57 19.98 -11.04 5.68
N LYS A 58 18.87 -10.59 5.08
CA LYS A 58 17.67 -11.36 4.72
C LYS A 58 16.91 -11.96 5.91
N LYS A 59 17.17 -11.49 7.13
CA LYS A 59 16.40 -11.86 8.31
C LYS A 59 15.29 -10.86 8.55
N PHE A 60 14.18 -11.36 9.06
CA PHE A 60 13.11 -10.51 9.57
C PHE A 60 13.54 -9.86 10.87
N GLU A 61 13.36 -8.55 10.98
CA GLU A 61 13.58 -7.77 12.18
C GLU A 61 12.23 -7.19 12.64
N PRO A 62 11.75 -7.57 13.84
CA PRO A 62 10.50 -7.07 14.36
C PRO A 62 10.62 -5.58 14.66
N PHE A 63 9.70 -4.80 14.11
CA PHE A 63 9.63 -3.36 14.32
C PHE A 63 8.20 -2.92 14.09
N TYR A 64 7.52 -2.52 15.17
CA TYR A 64 6.14 -2.06 15.08
C TYR A 64 6.06 -0.75 14.31
N GLN A 65 5.31 -0.76 13.21
CA GLN A 65 5.05 0.42 12.38
C GLN A 65 3.56 0.72 12.34
N GLU A 66 3.13 1.64 13.21
CA GLU A 66 1.74 2.08 13.34
C GLU A 66 1.13 2.54 12.02
N PHE A 67 1.92 3.15 11.14
CA PHE A 67 1.48 3.60 9.82
C PHE A 67 0.70 2.54 9.03
N TYR A 68 1.02 1.25 9.17
CA TYR A 68 0.36 0.19 8.39
C TYR A 68 -0.96 -0.31 8.98
N PHE A 69 -1.44 0.30 10.08
CA PHE A 69 -2.72 -0.01 10.70
C PHE A 69 -3.68 1.15 10.49
N LEU A 70 -4.56 1.02 9.49
CA LEU A 70 -5.54 2.04 9.08
C LEU A 70 -4.91 3.35 8.53
N PRO A 71 -3.87 3.33 7.67
CA PRO A 71 -3.37 4.56 7.06
C PRO A 71 -4.41 5.22 6.16
N GLU A 72 -4.31 6.54 6.03
CA GLU A 72 -5.05 7.29 5.02
C GLU A 72 -4.79 6.70 3.61
N PRO A 73 -5.83 6.38 2.81
CA PRO A 73 -5.67 5.76 1.50
C PRO A 73 -4.73 6.49 0.53
N LYS A 74 -4.74 7.84 0.56
CA LYS A 74 -3.85 8.69 -0.26
C LYS A 74 -2.36 8.50 0.08
N HIS A 75 -2.04 8.07 1.29
CA HIS A 75 -0.68 7.73 1.71
C HIS A 75 -0.36 6.27 1.37
N PHE A 76 -1.32 5.36 1.59
CA PHE A 76 -1.14 3.94 1.33
C PHE A 76 -0.88 3.63 -0.16
N ILE A 77 -1.58 4.32 -1.07
CA ILE A 77 -1.42 4.16 -2.53
C ILE A 77 -0.03 4.56 -3.04
N LEU A 78 0.81 5.25 -2.24
CA LEU A 78 2.16 5.60 -2.66
C LEU A 78 3.09 4.38 -2.72
N SER A 79 2.77 3.35 -1.94
CA SER A 79 3.53 2.10 -1.86
C SER A 79 2.73 0.86 -2.23
N HIS A 80 1.39 0.86 -2.16
CA HIS A 80 0.54 -0.31 -2.40
C HIS A 80 -0.49 -0.08 -3.51
N PHE A 81 -0.41 -0.85 -4.60
CA PHE A 81 -1.34 -0.77 -5.72
C PHE A 81 -2.15 -2.07 -5.88
N PRO A 82 -3.50 -2.04 -5.79
CA PRO A 82 -4.31 -3.25 -5.88
C PRO A 82 -4.35 -3.82 -7.31
N LYS A 83 -4.26 -5.15 -7.42
CA LYS A 83 -4.37 -5.83 -8.73
C LYS A 83 -5.76 -5.71 -9.35
N LYS A 84 -6.79 -5.61 -8.50
CA LYS A 84 -8.19 -5.44 -8.91
C LYS A 84 -8.56 -3.97 -8.74
N TYR A 85 -9.45 -3.49 -9.60
CA TYR A 85 -9.86 -2.08 -9.59
C TYR A 85 -10.90 -1.76 -8.51
N ALA A 86 -11.99 -2.53 -8.45
CA ALA A 86 -13.13 -2.21 -7.58
C ALA A 86 -13.88 -3.46 -7.10
N SER A 87 -14.72 -3.24 -6.08
CA SER A 87 -15.66 -4.22 -5.56
C SER A 87 -17.09 -3.71 -5.73
N ILE A 88 -17.93 -4.48 -6.41
CA ILE A 88 -19.38 -4.21 -6.48
C ILE A 88 -19.98 -4.26 -5.07
N LYS A 89 -19.56 -5.24 -4.25
CA LYS A 89 -20.04 -5.39 -2.86
C LYS A 89 -19.72 -4.18 -1.98
N MET A 90 -18.60 -3.50 -2.24
CA MET A 90 -18.21 -2.31 -1.47
C MET A 90 -18.70 -1.01 -2.12
N ASN A 91 -19.25 -1.07 -3.34
CA ASN A 91 -19.60 0.08 -4.16
C ASN A 91 -18.48 1.13 -4.28
N GLN A 92 -17.22 0.68 -4.32
CA GLN A 92 -16.04 1.57 -4.40
C GLN A 92 -14.81 0.86 -4.97
N THR A 93 -13.78 1.65 -5.28
CA THR A 93 -12.48 1.12 -5.72
C THR A 93 -11.70 0.50 -4.57
N PHE A 94 -10.80 -0.43 -4.88
CA PHE A 94 -9.88 -1.01 -3.88
C PHE A 94 -8.73 -0.07 -3.49
N GLN A 95 -8.58 1.06 -4.18
CA GLN A 95 -7.64 2.11 -3.79
C GLN A 95 -8.22 3.00 -2.69
N LEU A 96 -9.55 2.99 -2.51
CA LEU A 96 -10.26 3.82 -1.51
C LEU A 96 -10.00 5.33 -1.72
N LEU A 97 -9.76 5.72 -2.98
CA LEU A 97 -9.56 7.11 -3.40
C LEU A 97 -10.80 7.60 -4.14
N SER A 98 -11.11 8.89 -3.96
CA SER A 98 -12.11 9.58 -4.79
C SER A 98 -11.68 9.68 -6.26
N ASP A 99 -10.38 9.88 -6.50
CA ASP A 99 -9.75 9.87 -7.82
C ASP A 99 -8.69 8.76 -7.89
N PRO A 100 -9.06 7.55 -8.36
CA PRO A 100 -8.16 6.42 -8.46
C PRO A 100 -7.04 6.65 -9.48
N VAL A 101 -5.84 6.21 -9.12
CA VAL A 101 -4.65 6.38 -9.96
C VAL A 101 -4.45 5.18 -10.88
N THR A 102 -3.86 5.40 -12.05
CA THR A 102 -3.49 4.28 -12.95
C THR A 102 -2.22 3.59 -12.46
N ILE A 103 -1.93 2.39 -12.98
CA ILE A 103 -0.67 1.71 -12.68
C ILE A 103 0.53 2.52 -13.20
N ASP A 104 0.36 3.26 -14.30
CA ASP A 104 1.42 4.08 -14.89
C ASP A 104 1.72 5.28 -14.00
N ASP A 105 0.67 5.93 -13.45
CA ASP A 105 0.85 6.99 -12.45
C ASP A 105 1.48 6.46 -11.18
N PHE A 106 1.08 5.26 -10.73
CA PHE A 106 1.70 4.61 -9.58
C PHE A 106 3.18 4.35 -9.83
N ASN A 107 3.56 3.81 -10.99
CA ASN A 107 4.96 3.55 -11.35
C ASN A 107 5.80 4.83 -11.40
N LYS A 108 5.25 5.95 -11.90
CA LYS A 108 5.95 7.24 -11.98
C LYS A 108 6.20 7.90 -10.63
N ARG A 109 5.39 7.60 -9.61
CA ARG A 109 5.56 8.19 -8.27
C ARG A 109 6.80 7.63 -7.58
N ALA A 110 7.55 8.47 -6.86
CA ALA A 110 8.62 7.99 -6.01
C ALA A 110 8.08 7.12 -4.87
N LYS A 111 8.88 6.15 -4.40
CA LYS A 111 8.62 5.47 -3.13
C LYS A 111 8.78 6.51 -2.01
N VAL A 112 7.81 6.57 -1.10
CA VAL A 112 7.88 7.42 0.09
C VAL A 112 7.87 6.51 1.31
N GLU A 113 8.84 6.69 2.20
CA GLU A 113 8.92 5.91 3.44
C GLU A 113 7.86 6.37 4.44
N PRO A 114 7.26 5.46 5.24
CA PRO A 114 6.28 5.80 6.26
C PRO A 114 6.69 6.95 7.18
N GLY A 115 7.96 6.98 7.61
CA GLY A 115 8.47 8.05 8.46
C GLY A 115 8.36 9.44 7.82
N ALA A 116 8.59 9.56 6.51
CA ALA A 116 8.43 10.84 5.80
C ALA A 116 6.97 11.30 5.82
N LEU A 117 6.02 10.38 5.66
CA LEU A 117 4.59 10.69 5.67
C LEU A 117 4.11 11.10 7.07
N LEU A 118 4.54 10.38 8.12
CA LEU A 118 4.22 10.69 9.51
C LEU A 118 4.74 12.07 9.94
N HIS A 119 5.90 12.48 9.42
CA HIS A 119 6.49 13.79 9.74
C HIS A 119 6.12 14.90 8.74
N GLY A 120 5.19 14.64 7.81
CA GLY A 120 4.73 15.64 6.84
C GLY A 120 5.80 16.10 5.85
N ILE A 121 6.86 15.31 5.65
CA ILE A 121 7.92 15.59 4.69
C ILE A 121 7.36 15.44 3.28
N LYS A 122 7.45 16.50 2.49
CA LYS A 122 6.97 16.53 1.11
C LYS A 122 8.14 16.38 0.16
N LEU A 123 7.94 15.60 -0.90
CA LEU A 123 8.86 15.59 -2.03
C LEU A 123 8.82 16.96 -2.70
N SER A 124 9.97 17.63 -2.75
CA SER A 124 10.16 18.83 -3.57
C SER A 124 10.89 18.44 -4.84
N HIS A 125 10.27 18.64 -6.00
CA HIS A 125 11.01 18.63 -7.25
C HIS A 125 11.74 19.97 -7.36
N LYS A 126 13.07 19.96 -7.46
CA LYS A 126 13.80 21.10 -8.05
C LYS A 126 13.78 20.87 -9.56
N ASN A 127 13.26 21.85 -10.30
CA ASN A 127 13.43 21.91 -11.74
C ASN A 127 14.90 22.17 -12.09
#